data_AF-A0A433PXS1-F1
#
_entry.id   AF-A0A433PXS1-F1
#
_cell.length_a   1.000
_cell.length_b   1.000
_cell.length_c   1.000
_cell.angle_alpha   90.00
_cell.angle_beta   90.00
_cell.angle_gamma   90.00
#
_symmetry.space_group_name_H-M   'P 1'
#
loop_
_entity.id
_entity.type
_entity.pdbx_description
1 polymer ?
#
loop_
_entity_poly.entity_id
_entity_poly.type
_entity_poly.pdbx_seq_one_letter_code
_entity_poly.pdbx_strand_id
1 'polypeptide(L)'
;MPVAIPALKTIQLTLTSKGVAVIAFNRPERYNALSPLAYREWLEAVRWAAACDDAKVTVITGKGKYYTSGQELIPPESPKEGETLRDVLTKRSEPTKWVPVCGLGYWAENVV
;
A
#
# COMPACT_ATOMS: atom_id res chain seq x y z
N MET A 1 -20.51 9.37 -8.19
CA MET A 1 -20.03 10.66 -7.61
C MET A 1 -18.52 10.64 -7.71
N PRO A 2 -17.83 11.70 -8.16
CA PRO A 2 -16.37 11.64 -8.28
C PRO A 2 -15.74 11.45 -6.89
N VAL A 3 -15.05 10.33 -6.70
CA VAL A 3 -14.35 10.01 -5.45
C VAL A 3 -13.08 10.85 -5.39
N ALA A 4 -13.00 11.78 -4.44
CA ALA A 4 -11.84 12.65 -4.28
C ALA A 4 -10.56 11.82 -4.07
N ILE A 5 -9.46 12.24 -4.71
CA ILE A 5 -8.16 11.59 -4.57
C ILE A 5 -7.63 11.83 -3.14
N PRO A 6 -7.36 10.78 -2.33
CA PRO A 6 -6.85 10.96 -0.98
C PRO A 6 -5.41 11.48 -0.98
N ALA A 7 -5.12 12.35 -0.03
CA ALA A 7 -3.77 12.87 0.19
C ALA A 7 -2.98 11.90 1.08
N LEU A 8 -2.10 11.13 0.46
CA LEU A 8 -1.28 10.10 1.11
C LEU A 8 0.19 10.54 1.19
N LYS A 9 0.93 10.08 2.20
CA LYS A 9 2.32 10.51 2.44
C LYS A 9 3.34 9.69 1.67
N THR A 10 3.13 8.38 1.62
CA THR A 10 4.04 7.36 1.09
C THR A 10 3.56 6.75 -0.22
N ILE A 11 2.34 7.09 -0.65
CA ILE A 11 1.76 6.77 -1.95
C ILE A 11 1.39 8.08 -2.64
N GLN A 12 1.58 8.14 -3.96
CA GLN A 12 1.00 9.19 -4.80
C GLN A 12 -0.08 8.59 -5.70
N LEU A 13 -1.22 9.25 -5.77
CA LEU A 13 -2.34 8.90 -6.64
C LEU A 13 -2.52 9.96 -7.73
N THR A 14 -2.75 9.51 -8.95
CA THR A 14 -3.24 10.37 -10.03
C THR A 14 -4.32 9.64 -10.84
N LEU A 15 -5.26 10.40 -11.40
CA LEU A 15 -6.24 9.90 -12.36
C LEU A 15 -6.09 10.70 -13.65
N THR A 16 -5.86 10.00 -14.76
CA THR A 16 -5.78 10.64 -16.08
C THR A 16 -7.18 10.80 -16.68
N SER A 17 -7.36 11.76 -17.59
CA SER A 17 -8.62 11.96 -18.31
C SER A 17 -9.05 10.77 -19.18
N LYS A 18 -8.16 9.80 -19.43
CA LYS A 18 -8.46 8.56 -20.14
C LYS A 18 -8.94 7.43 -19.22
N GLY A 19 -9.03 7.68 -17.91
CA GLY A 19 -9.44 6.69 -16.91
C GLY A 19 -8.32 5.77 -16.43
N VAL A 20 -7.06 6.18 -16.53
CA VAL A 20 -5.94 5.44 -15.91
C VAL A 20 -5.67 6.00 -14.52
N ALA A 21 -5.94 5.19 -13.49
CA ALA A 21 -5.57 5.45 -12.11
C ALA A 21 -4.14 4.96 -11.86
N VAL A 22 -3.24 5.85 -11.43
CA VAL A 22 -1.84 5.50 -11.15
C VAL A 22 -1.60 5.56 -9.65
N ILE A 23 -1.24 4.42 -9.07
CA ILE A 23 -0.79 4.26 -7.68
C ILE A 23 0.73 4.15 -7.69
N ALA A 24 1.43 5.18 -7.22
CA ALA A 24 2.89 5.19 -7.19
C ALA A 24 3.42 5.16 -5.75
N PHE A 25 4.26 4.18 -5.40
CA PHE A 25 5.03 4.25 -4.16
C PHE A 25 5.93 5.48 -4.18
N ASN A 26 5.91 6.28 -3.11
CA ASN A 26 6.47 7.63 -3.07
C ASN A 26 7.46 7.81 -1.92
N ARG A 27 8.46 6.94 -1.84
CA ARG A 27 9.61 7.04 -0.94
C ARG A 27 10.92 6.73 -1.71
N PRO A 28 11.21 7.44 -2.82
CA PRO A 28 12.32 7.11 -3.71
C PRO A 28 13.68 7.11 -3.02
N GLU A 29 13.87 7.94 -2.00
CA GLU A 29 15.06 8.03 -1.16
C GLU A 29 15.33 6.76 -0.34
N ARG A 30 14.31 5.91 -0.17
CA ARG A 30 14.40 4.61 0.50
C ARG A 30 14.04 3.47 -0.43
N TYR A 31 14.25 3.62 -1.73
CA TYR A 31 13.92 2.63 -2.75
C TYR A 31 12.47 2.15 -2.69
N ASN A 32 11.57 3.03 -2.26
CA ASN A 32 10.15 2.75 -2.07
C ASN A 32 9.87 1.59 -1.09
N ALA A 33 10.70 1.42 -0.05
CA ALA A 33 10.50 0.41 0.99
C ALA A 33 9.14 0.55 1.69
N LEU A 34 8.50 -0.58 2.00
CA LEU A 34 7.16 -0.67 2.55
C LEU A 34 7.18 -0.63 4.08
N SER A 35 6.97 0.57 4.62
CA SER A 35 6.74 0.79 6.05
C SER A 35 5.32 0.39 6.45
N PRO A 36 4.99 0.25 7.75
CA PRO A 36 3.62 0.03 8.19
C PRO A 36 2.63 1.09 7.69
N LEU A 37 3.06 2.35 7.54
CA LEU A 37 2.24 3.39 6.93
C LEU A 37 2.02 3.14 5.44
N ALA A 38 3.07 2.75 4.70
CA ALA A 38 2.98 2.48 3.28
C ALA A 38 2.02 1.33 2.96
N TYR A 39 1.98 0.29 3.79
CA TYR A 39 1.00 -0.77 3.63
C TYR A 39 -0.44 -0.29 3.81
N ARG A 40 -0.71 0.56 4.83
CA ARG A 40 -2.05 1.11 5.04
C ARG A 40 -2.48 2.01 3.88
N GLU A 41 -1.61 2.92 3.46
CA GLU A 41 -1.89 3.84 2.37
C GLU A 41 -2.00 3.12 1.02
N TRP A 42 -1.26 2.01 0.82
CA TRP A 42 -1.43 1.18 -0.38
C TRP A 42 -2.81 0.52 -0.42
N LEU A 43 -3.28 -0.04 0.69
CA LEU A 43 -4.65 -0.57 0.77
C LEU A 43 -5.70 0.54 0.51
N GLU A 44 -5.51 1.72 1.09
CA GLU A 44 -6.39 2.87 0.88
C GLU A 44 -6.42 3.30 -0.60
N ALA A 45 -5.26 3.36 -1.25
CA ALA A 45 -5.13 3.68 -2.67
C ALA A 45 -5.82 2.65 -3.58
N VAL A 46 -5.69 1.35 -3.27
CA VAL A 46 -6.37 0.28 -4.02
C VAL A 46 -7.89 0.37 -3.83
N ARG A 47 -8.36 0.60 -2.60
CA ARG A 47 -9.79 0.79 -2.32
C ARG A 47 -10.37 2.00 -3.01
N TRP A 48 -9.64 3.12 -3.02
CA TRP A 48 -10.02 4.31 -3.77
C TRP A 48 -10.16 4.00 -5.26
N ALA A 49 -9.18 3.33 -5.86
CA ALA A 49 -9.21 2.98 -7.28
C ALA A 49 -10.40 2.05 -7.61
N ALA A 50 -10.70 1.06 -6.74
CA ALA A 50 -11.82 0.15 -6.91
C ALA A 50 -13.19 0.84 -6.78
N ALA A 51 -13.29 1.90 -5.98
CA ALA A 51 -14.53 2.68 -5.80
C ALA A 51 -14.67 3.86 -6.79
N CYS A 52 -13.65 4.10 -7.63
CA CYS A 52 -13.63 5.22 -8.56
C CYS A 52 -14.23 4.81 -9.91
N ASP A 53 -15.49 5.17 -10.17
CA ASP A 53 -16.19 4.84 -11.44
C ASP A 53 -15.46 5.33 -12.70
N ASP A 54 -14.64 6.39 -12.57
CA ASP A 54 -13.85 6.95 -13.68
C ASP A 54 -12.57 6.16 -13.96
N ALA A 55 -12.12 5.31 -13.03
CA ALA A 55 -10.94 4.47 -13.19
C ALA A 55 -11.29 3.21 -14.00
N LYS A 56 -10.75 3.13 -15.22
CA LYS A 56 -10.90 2.00 -16.14
C LYS A 56 -9.75 1.00 -16.04
N VAL A 57 -8.56 1.51 -15.73
CA VAL A 57 -7.33 0.73 -15.57
C VAL A 57 -6.55 1.28 -14.39
N THR A 58 -6.07 0.38 -13.53
CA THR A 58 -5.18 0.73 -12.41
C THR A 58 -3.75 0.28 -12.70
N VAL A 59 -2.80 1.21 -12.62
CA VAL A 59 -1.37 0.95 -12.74
C VAL A 59 -0.72 1.14 -11.37
N ILE A 60 0.03 0.15 -10.92
CA ILE A 60 0.85 0.24 -9.70
C ILE A 60 2.31 0.37 -10.10
N THR A 61 2.98 1.39 -9.60
CA THR A 61 4.37 1.71 -9.94
C THR A 61 5.12 2.33 -8.75
N GLY A 62 6.37 2.74 -8.95
CA GLY A 62 7.17 3.47 -7.97
C GLY A 62 7.67 4.80 -8.53
N LYS A 63 7.81 5.80 -7.66
CA LYS A 63 8.49 7.05 -7.99
C LYS A 63 10.00 6.86 -8.04
N GLY A 64 10.63 7.63 -8.93
CA GLY A 64 12.07 7.57 -9.13
C GLY A 64 12.49 6.32 -9.91
N LYS A 65 13.63 5.75 -9.51
CA LYS A 65 14.31 4.69 -10.27
C LYS A 65 13.72 3.29 -10.10
N TYR A 66 13.02 3.03 -8.99
CA TYR A 66 12.63 1.68 -8.58
C TYR A 66 11.14 1.57 -8.28
N TYR A 67 10.59 0.38 -8.46
CA TYR A 67 9.22 0.04 -8.06
C TYR A 67 9.07 0.05 -6.52
N THR A 68 9.56 -0.98 -5.86
CA THR A 68 9.75 -1.08 -4.40
C THR A 68 10.83 -2.11 -4.08
N SER A 69 11.58 -1.89 -3.00
CA SER A 69 12.49 -2.87 -2.40
C SER A 69 11.80 -3.88 -1.48
N GLY A 70 10.47 -3.78 -1.30
CA GLY A 70 9.68 -4.67 -0.45
C GLY A 70 9.63 -4.21 1.01
N GLN A 71 9.49 -5.16 1.93
CA GLN A 71 9.32 -4.90 3.36
C GLN A 71 10.45 -4.03 3.92
N GLU A 72 10.10 -2.93 4.59
CA GLU A 72 11.10 -2.17 5.34
C GLU A 72 11.54 -2.96 6.59
N LEU A 73 12.84 -3.27 6.65
CA LEU A 73 13.46 -4.03 7.74
C LEU A 73 13.96 -3.07 8.82
N ILE A 74 13.12 -2.84 9.82
CA ILE A 74 13.50 -2.21 11.10
C ILE A 74 13.47 -3.24 12.23
N PRO A 75 14.31 -3.12 13.28
CA PRO A 75 14.13 -3.92 14.49
C PRO A 75 12.71 -3.75 15.05
N PRO A 76 12.08 -4.81 15.58
CA PRO A 76 10.80 -4.67 16.26
C PRO A 76 10.96 -3.76 17.49
N GLU A 77 9.87 -3.08 17.87
CA GLU A 77 9.81 -2.41 19.16
C GLU A 77 10.01 -3.44 20.28
N SER A 78 10.60 -3.03 21.40
CA SER A 78 10.68 -3.87 22.58
C SER A 78 9.28 -4.21 23.10
N PRO A 79 9.02 -5.45 23.55
CA PRO A 79 7.74 -5.81 24.15
C PRO A 79 7.41 -4.90 25.34
N LYS A 80 6.16 -4.48 25.43
CA LYS A 80 5.67 -3.75 26.62
C LYS A 80 5.45 -4.73 27.78
N GLU A 81 5.29 -4.20 28.99
CA GLU A 81 4.93 -5.00 30.17
C GLU A 81 3.69 -5.88 29.86
N GLY A 82 3.83 -7.19 30.03
CA GLY A 82 2.77 -8.16 29.74
C GLY A 82 2.64 -8.61 28.28
N GLU A 83 3.43 -8.08 27.34
CA GLU A 83 3.50 -8.56 25.95
C GLU A 83 4.70 -9.49 25.73
N THR A 84 4.52 -10.51 24.89
CA THR A 84 5.63 -11.31 24.38
C THR A 84 6.18 -10.72 23.08
N LEU A 85 7.40 -11.11 22.70
CA LEU A 85 7.94 -10.76 21.37
C LEU A 85 7.06 -11.30 20.23
N ARG A 86 6.38 -12.43 20.42
CA ARG A 86 5.44 -12.96 19.42
C ARG A 86 4.24 -12.04 19.23
N ASP A 87 3.74 -11.43 20.30
CA ASP A 87 2.61 -10.49 20.21
C ASP A 87 2.99 -9.25 19.42
N VAL A 88 4.18 -8.69 19.68
CA VAL A 88 4.73 -7.55 18.93
C VAL A 88 4.88 -7.88 17.44
N LEU A 89 5.47 -9.04 17.13
CA LEU A 89 5.68 -9.47 15.74
C LEU A 89 4.35 -9.74 15.01
N THR A 90 3.39 -10.36 15.69
CA THR A 90 2.05 -10.62 15.14
C THR A 90 1.37 -9.31 14.79
N LYS A 91 1.33 -8.36 15.75
CA LYS A 91 0.77 -7.02 15.54
C LYS A 91 1.45 -6.28 14.38
N ARG A 92 2.76 -6.42 14.23
CA ARG A 92 3.52 -5.83 13.11
C ARG A 92 3.19 -6.47 11.76
N SER A 93 2.85 -7.77 11.74
CA SER A 93 2.46 -8.48 10.52
C SER A 93 1.01 -8.22 10.09
N GLU A 94 0.16 -7.66 10.95
CA GLU A 94 -1.25 -7.42 10.62
C GLU A 94 -1.45 -6.61 9.34
N PRO A 95 -0.75 -5.48 9.09
CA PRO A 95 -0.94 -4.72 7.86
C PRO A 95 -0.59 -5.51 6.60
N THR A 96 0.37 -6.45 6.68
CA THR A 96 0.79 -7.25 5.52
C THR A 96 -0.21 -8.36 5.17
N LYS A 97 -1.14 -8.71 6.06
CA LYS A 97 -2.19 -9.70 5.78
C LYS A 97 -3.26 -9.18 4.83
N TRP A 98 -3.48 -7.87 4.81
CA TRP A 98 -4.53 -7.20 4.03
C TRP A 98 -4.03 -6.62 2.71
N VAL A 99 -2.72 -6.49 2.59
CA VAL A 99 -2.11 -5.92 1.40
C VAL A 99 -1.97 -7.01 0.35
N PRO A 100 -2.31 -6.73 -0.91
CA PRO A 100 -2.00 -7.64 -2.00
C PRO A 100 -0.49 -7.70 -2.21
N VAL A 101 0.20 -8.51 -1.41
CA VAL A 101 1.45 -9.12 -1.83
C VAL A 101 1.14 -10.00 -3.04
N CYS A 102 2.12 -10.33 -3.88
CA CYS A 102 1.97 -11.27 -5.00
C CYS A 102 1.43 -12.68 -4.65
N GLY A 103 0.90 -12.91 -3.44
CA GLY A 103 0.09 -14.07 -3.07
C GLY A 103 -1.41 -13.81 -3.25
N LEU A 104 -1.91 -14.17 -4.44
CA LEU A 104 -3.18 -14.80 -4.83
C LEU A 104 -4.54 -14.58 -4.09
N GLY A 105 -4.63 -13.99 -2.90
CA GLY A 105 -5.88 -13.98 -2.13
C GLY A 105 -6.86 -12.84 -2.47
N TYR A 106 -6.40 -11.59 -2.44
CA TYR A 106 -7.31 -10.44 -2.46
C TYR A 106 -7.65 -9.93 -3.87
N TRP A 107 -6.77 -10.14 -4.86
CA TRP A 107 -6.99 -9.69 -6.25
C TRP A 107 -8.11 -10.46 -6.96
N ALA A 108 -8.31 -11.73 -6.63
CA ALA A 108 -9.27 -12.59 -7.33
C ALA A 108 -10.73 -12.26 -6.99
N GLU A 109 -11.01 -11.71 -5.81
CA GLU A 109 -12.39 -11.57 -5.30
C GLU A 109 -12.96 -10.15 -5.46
N ASN A 110 -12.13 -9.13 -5.72
CA ASN A 110 -12.56 -7.73 -5.63
C ASN A 110 -12.02 -6.79 -6.72
N VAL A 111 -11.21 -7.27 -7.67
CA VAL A 111 -10.57 -6.42 -8.69
C VAL A 111 -10.67 -7.00 -10.11
N VAL A 112 -11.60 -7.93 -10.34
CA VAL A 112 -12.00 -8.39 -11.69
C VAL A 112 -13.52 -8.37 -11.80
#